data_AF-A0A7X5VU65-F1
#
_entry.id   AF-A0A7X5VU65-F1
#
_cell.length_a   1.000
_cell.length_b   1.000
_cell.length_c   1.000
_cell.angle_alpha   90.00
_cell.angle_beta   90.00
_cell.angle_gamma   90.00
#
_symmetry.space_group_name_H-M   'P 1'
#
loop_
_entity.id
_entity.type
_entity.pdbx_description
1 polymer ?
#
loop_
_entity_poly.entity_id
_entity_poly.type
_entity_poly.pdbx_seq_one_letter_code
_entity_poly.pdbx_strand_id
1 'polypeptide(L)'
;MPTQTERFSSRYGLVLAALGMAIGTGNIWRFPRILSEYGGTFLVPWLVFLATWSIPLLIVESGMGKAARRGTVGTFATLLGPRYTWRGAWIGFCTMAIGFYYAVVTGWCLKYLWLSLAGELADAESEAVWSAFAADPYQQ
;
A
#
# COMPACT_ATOMS: atom_id res chain seq x y z
N MET A 1 -2.56 -1.41 -35.12
CA MET A 1 -2.18 -0.11 -34.50
C MET A 1 -0.96 -0.37 -33.62
N PRO A 2 0.15 0.38 -33.75
CA PRO A 2 1.32 0.15 -32.91
C PRO A 2 0.94 0.45 -31.46
N THR A 3 1.05 -0.55 -30.58
CA THR A 3 0.76 -0.43 -29.16
C THR A 3 1.88 0.39 -28.51
N GLN A 4 1.74 1.72 -28.58
CA GLN A 4 2.62 2.65 -27.88
C GLN A 4 2.58 2.32 -26.38
N THR A 5 3.70 1.89 -25.83
CA THR A 5 3.81 1.60 -24.40
C THR A 5 3.94 2.94 -23.68
N GLU A 6 2.91 3.33 -22.92
CA GLU A 6 2.93 4.49 -22.02
C GLU A 6 4.19 4.44 -21.14
N ARG A 7 5.00 5.50 -21.15
CA ARG A 7 6.20 5.63 -20.32
C ARG A 7 6.09 6.88 -19.48
N PHE A 8 6.62 6.83 -18.27
CA PHE A 8 6.75 8.02 -17.43
C PHE A 8 7.61 9.07 -18.13
N SER A 9 7.08 10.29 -18.24
CA SER A 9 7.73 11.44 -18.88
C SER A 9 9.01 11.87 -18.14
N SER A 10 9.10 11.64 -16.81
CA SER A 10 10.25 12.05 -15.99
C SER A 10 10.69 10.96 -15.00
N ARG A 11 12.01 10.85 -14.79
CA ARG A 11 12.62 9.98 -13.77
C ARG A 11 12.16 10.33 -12.36
N TYR A 12 11.94 11.62 -12.09
CA TYR A 12 11.42 12.09 -10.80
C TYR A 12 9.98 11.60 -10.57
N GLY A 13 9.15 11.59 -11.61
CA GLY A 13 7.79 11.04 -11.54
C GLY A 13 7.78 9.56 -11.20
N LEU A 14 8.72 8.78 -11.76
CA LEU A 14 8.89 7.37 -11.43
C LEU A 14 9.29 7.16 -9.97
N VAL A 15 10.26 7.95 -9.46
CA VAL A 15 10.72 7.86 -8.07
C VAL A 15 9.61 8.26 -7.09
N LEU A 16 8.87 9.33 -7.37
CA LEU A 16 7.75 9.77 -6.53
C LEU A 16 6.62 8.74 -6.50
N ALA A 17 6.28 8.13 -7.64
CA ALA A 17 5.29 7.05 -7.68
C ALA A 17 5.77 5.83 -6.85
N ALA A 18 7.04 5.45 -6.98
CA ALA A 18 7.63 4.37 -6.18
C ALA A 18 7.63 4.69 -4.68
N LEU A 19 7.95 5.93 -4.30
CA LEU A 19 7.94 6.38 -2.92
C LEU A 19 6.53 6.35 -2.33
N GLY A 20 5.52 6.79 -3.10
CA GLY A 20 4.12 6.72 -2.70
C GLY A 20 3.62 5.28 -2.49
N MET A 21 4.11 4.32 -3.27
CA MET A 21 3.82 2.90 -3.06
C MET A 21 4.54 2.31 -1.85
N ALA A 22 5.72 2.84 -1.49
CA ALA A 22 6.53 2.33 -0.37
C ALA A 22 6.07 2.88 0.99
N ILE A 23 5.52 4.10 1.04
CA ILE A 23 5.05 4.74 2.28
C ILE A 23 3.58 4.39 2.50
N GLY A 24 3.33 3.29 3.22
CA GLY A 24 1.98 2.86 3.59
C GLY A 24 1.56 3.27 5.00
N THR A 25 0.26 3.16 5.30
CA THR A 25 -0.28 3.42 6.65
C THR A 25 0.44 2.59 7.70
N GLY A 26 0.81 1.34 7.43
CA GLY A 26 1.57 0.49 8.35
C GLY A 26 2.86 1.14 8.91
N ASN A 27 3.55 1.96 8.13
CA ASN A 27 4.75 2.68 8.61
C ASN A 27 4.40 3.79 9.61
N ILE A 28 3.19 4.33 9.56
CA ILE A 28 2.73 5.45 10.38
C ILE A 28 2.31 4.99 11.78
N TRP A 29 1.58 3.87 11.91
CA TRP A 29 1.01 3.45 13.20
C TRP A 29 1.52 2.10 13.70
N ARG A 30 1.75 1.12 12.81
CA ARG A 30 2.17 -0.22 13.22
C ARG A 30 3.64 -0.28 13.61
N PHE A 31 4.51 0.37 12.83
CA PHE A 31 5.95 0.40 13.13
C PHE A 31 6.26 1.05 14.49
N PRO A 32 5.76 2.27 14.81
CA PRO A 32 6.01 2.88 16.11
C PRO A 32 5.41 2.08 17.27
N ARG A 33 4.23 1.47 17.09
CA ARG A 33 3.61 0.61 18.11
C ARG A 33 4.51 -0.57 18.47
N ILE A 34 4.98 -1.32 17.48
CA ILE A 34 5.86 -2.48 17.72
C ILE A 34 7.21 -2.00 18.28
N LEU A 35 7.75 -0.89 17.78
CA LEU A 35 8.98 -0.33 18.32
C LEU A 35 8.82 0.08 19.80
N SER A 36 7.67 0.63 20.19
CA SER A 36 7.40 1.00 21.58
C SER A 36 7.25 -0.21 22.50
N GLU A 37 6.73 -1.33 21.98
CA GLU A 37 6.52 -2.57 22.74
C GLU A 37 7.84 -3.34 22.97
N TYR A 38 8.69 -3.42 21.94
CA TYR A 38 9.94 -4.20 21.99
C TYR A 38 11.20 -3.33 22.22
N GLY A 39 11.05 -2.01 22.28
CA GLY A 39 12.13 -1.04 22.50
C GLY A 39 13.11 -0.91 21.32
N GLY A 40 14.16 -0.11 21.52
CA GLY A 40 15.15 0.19 20.47
C GLY A 40 15.95 -1.02 19.96
N THR A 41 16.03 -2.10 20.74
CA THR A 41 16.69 -3.36 20.35
C THR A 41 15.99 -4.07 19.20
N PHE A 42 14.68 -3.83 19.00
CA PHE A 42 13.92 -4.36 17.85
C PHE A 42 14.45 -3.88 16.50
N LEU A 43 15.09 -2.71 16.46
CA LEU A 43 15.62 -2.14 15.22
C LEU A 43 16.72 -3.00 14.60
N VAL A 44 17.52 -3.71 15.41
CA VAL A 44 18.63 -4.54 14.92
C VAL A 44 18.13 -5.70 14.06
N PRO A 45 17.28 -6.63 14.54
CA PRO A 45 16.74 -7.69 13.69
C PRO A 45 15.86 -7.11 12.57
N TRP A 46 15.11 -6.03 12.82
CA TRP A 46 14.30 -5.38 11.79
C TRP A 46 15.14 -4.90 10.60
N LEU A 47 16.28 -4.24 10.83
CA LEU A 47 17.21 -3.80 9.78
C LEU A 47 17.84 -4.99 9.04
N VAL A 48 18.19 -6.05 9.77
CA VAL A 48 18.76 -7.27 9.15
C VAL A 48 17.75 -7.92 8.21
N PHE A 49 16.51 -8.11 8.63
CA PHE A 49 15.45 -8.68 7.78
C PHE A 49 15.11 -7.76 6.60
N LEU A 50 15.09 -6.44 6.81
CA LEU A 50 14.89 -5.47 5.75
C LEU A 50 15.97 -5.60 4.67
N ALA A 51 17.25 -5.67 5.07
CA ALA A 51 18.38 -5.72 4.15
C ALA A 51 18.51 -7.08 3.44
N THR A 52 18.29 -8.17 4.16
CA THR A 52 18.53 -9.54 3.65
C THR A 52 17.34 -10.14 2.92
N TRP A 53 16.12 -9.72 3.24
CA TRP A 53 14.90 -10.30 2.67
C TRP A 53 14.11 -9.29 1.86
N SER A 54 13.74 -8.15 2.45
CA SER A 54 12.85 -7.19 1.80
C SER A 54 13.47 -6.52 0.58
N ILE A 55 14.72 -6.03 0.69
CA ILE A 55 15.40 -5.36 -0.44
C ILE A 55 15.62 -6.33 -1.63
N PRO A 56 16.17 -7.55 -1.45
CA PRO A 56 16.33 -8.49 -2.56
C PRO A 56 15.01 -8.87 -3.22
N LEU A 57 13.94 -9.09 -2.44
CA LEU A 57 12.62 -9.40 -2.97
C LEU A 57 12.09 -8.29 -3.87
N LEU A 58 12.22 -7.02 -3.43
CA LEU A 58 11.81 -5.84 -4.22
C LEU A 58 12.63 -5.70 -5.51
N ILE A 59 13.92 -6.01 -5.48
CA ILE A 59 14.79 -6.00 -6.67
C ILE A 59 14.34 -7.07 -7.66
N VAL A 60 14.04 -8.28 -7.20
CA VAL A 60 13.54 -9.39 -8.03
C VAL A 60 12.21 -9.02 -8.67
N GLU A 61 11.24 -8.52 -7.88
CA GLU A 61 9.93 -8.12 -8.36
C GLU A 61 10.03 -7.00 -9.41
N SER A 62 10.82 -5.97 -9.11
CA SER A 62 11.07 -4.86 -10.04
C SER A 62 11.78 -5.31 -11.31
N GLY A 63 12.70 -6.28 -11.21
CA GLY A 63 13.38 -6.91 -12.33
C GLY A 63 12.41 -7.69 -13.23
N MET A 64 11.56 -8.52 -12.63
CA MET A 64 10.52 -9.29 -13.33
C MET A 64 9.52 -8.37 -14.04
N GLY A 65 9.08 -7.29 -13.39
CA GLY A 65 8.18 -6.30 -14.00
C GLY A 65 8.81 -5.60 -15.21
N LYS A 66 10.08 -5.21 -15.11
CA LYS A 66 10.83 -4.60 -16.23
C LYS A 66 11.09 -5.54 -17.40
N ALA A 67 11.32 -6.82 -17.11
CA ALA A 67 11.58 -7.86 -18.12
C ALA A 67 10.29 -8.25 -18.87
N ALA A 68 9.18 -8.45 -18.16
CA ALA A 68 7.93 -8.88 -18.76
C ALA A 68 7.13 -7.74 -19.41
N ARG A 69 7.21 -6.50 -18.88
CA ARG A 69 6.47 -5.31 -19.34
C ARG A 69 4.96 -5.57 -19.56
N ARG A 70 4.38 -6.41 -18.72
CA ARG A 70 2.96 -6.81 -18.75
C ARG A 70 2.38 -6.72 -17.35
N GLY A 71 1.05 -6.74 -17.24
CA GLY A 71 0.38 -6.85 -15.94
C GLY A 71 0.81 -8.10 -15.17
N THR A 72 0.50 -8.18 -13.88
CA THR A 72 0.89 -9.28 -12.98
C THR A 72 0.61 -10.67 -13.59
N VAL A 73 -0.61 -10.90 -14.08
CA VAL A 73 -1.01 -12.14 -14.76
C VAL A 73 -0.14 -12.45 -15.99
N GLY A 74 0.08 -11.44 -16.85
CA GLY A 74 0.88 -11.57 -18.06
C GLY A 74 2.38 -11.76 -17.80
N THR A 75 2.88 -11.23 -16.69
CA THR A 75 4.26 -11.42 -16.22
C THR A 75 4.50 -12.87 -15.82
N PHE A 76 3.62 -13.46 -15.02
CA PHE A 76 3.70 -14.87 -14.65
C PHE A 76 3.52 -15.80 -15.86
N ALA A 77 2.62 -15.49 -16.78
CA ALA A 77 2.43 -16.27 -18.00
C ALA A 77 3.67 -16.27 -18.91
N THR A 78 4.36 -15.12 -19.02
CA THR A 78 5.53 -14.96 -19.92
C THR A 78 6.82 -15.51 -19.30
N LEU A 79 7.03 -15.33 -17.99
CA LEU A 79 8.28 -15.73 -17.33
C LEU A 79 8.28 -17.17 -16.81
N LEU A 80 7.15 -17.65 -16.28
CA LEU A 80 7.05 -19.00 -15.70
C LEU A 80 6.29 -19.98 -16.61
N GLY A 81 5.53 -19.48 -17.59
CA GLY A 81 4.74 -20.27 -18.52
C GLY A 81 3.24 -20.36 -18.17
N PRO A 82 2.40 -20.85 -19.10
CA PRO A 82 0.94 -20.77 -19.00
C PRO A 82 0.36 -21.51 -17.79
N ARG A 83 1.03 -22.56 -17.30
CA ARG A 83 0.64 -23.31 -16.10
C ARG A 83 0.69 -22.48 -14.82
N TYR A 84 1.49 -21.42 -14.75
CA TYR A 84 1.66 -20.59 -13.54
C TYR A 84 0.89 -19.26 -13.60
N THR A 85 0.16 -19.02 -14.69
CA THR A 85 -0.68 -17.82 -14.90
C THR A 85 -1.70 -17.61 -13.77
N TRP A 86 -2.23 -18.71 -13.20
CA TRP A 86 -3.19 -18.65 -12.10
C TRP A 86 -2.61 -17.97 -10.84
N ARG A 87 -1.29 -18.08 -10.59
CA ARG A 87 -0.62 -17.42 -9.46
C ARG A 87 -0.64 -15.91 -9.61
N GLY A 88 -0.42 -15.42 -10.84
CA GLY A 88 -0.55 -14.00 -11.15
C GLY A 88 -1.98 -13.48 -11.00
N ALA A 89 -2.97 -14.30 -11.38
CA ALA A 89 -4.39 -13.95 -11.18
C ALA A 89 -4.77 -13.91 -9.69
N TRP A 90 -4.27 -14.87 -8.91
CA TRP A 90 -4.44 -14.90 -7.47
C TRP A 90 -3.84 -13.65 -6.79
N ILE A 91 -2.62 -13.28 -7.15
CA ILE A 91 -1.99 -12.04 -6.64
C ILE A 91 -2.83 -10.82 -7.00
N GLY A 92 -3.31 -10.72 -8.25
CA GLY A 92 -4.20 -9.64 -8.68
C GLY A 92 -5.50 -9.58 -7.86
N PHE A 93 -6.10 -10.73 -7.57
CA PHE A 93 -7.28 -10.82 -6.71
C PHE A 93 -6.98 -10.35 -5.28
N CYS A 94 -5.88 -10.81 -4.67
CA CYS A 94 -5.46 -10.35 -3.34
C CYS A 94 -5.25 -8.84 -3.30
N THR A 95 -4.57 -8.26 -4.30
CA THR A 95 -4.36 -6.81 -4.38
C THR A 95 -5.68 -6.05 -4.49
N MET A 96 -6.64 -6.57 -5.27
CA MET A 96 -7.99 -5.98 -5.37
C MET A 96 -8.75 -6.04 -4.04
N ALA A 97 -8.72 -7.20 -3.35
CA ALA A 97 -9.37 -7.38 -2.06
C ALA A 97 -8.81 -6.42 -1.00
N ILE A 98 -7.49 -6.24 -0.97
CA ILE A 98 -6.83 -5.26 -0.11
C ILE A 98 -7.24 -3.83 -0.49
N GLY A 99 -7.37 -3.55 -1.78
CA GLY A 99 -7.85 -2.26 -2.29
C GLY A 99 -9.21 -1.85 -1.72
N PHE A 100 -10.17 -2.78 -1.62
CA PHE A 100 -11.48 -2.49 -1.02
C PHE A 100 -11.38 -2.09 0.45
N TYR A 101 -10.56 -2.81 1.23
CA TYR A 101 -10.32 -2.46 2.62
C TYR A 101 -9.67 -1.07 2.77
N TYR A 102 -8.62 -0.80 1.98
CA TYR A 102 -7.92 0.49 2.04
C TYR A 102 -8.78 1.65 1.54
N ALA A 103 -9.72 1.43 0.62
CA ALA A 103 -10.65 2.45 0.16
C ALA A 103 -11.52 2.97 1.32
N VAL A 104 -12.07 2.07 2.15
CA VAL A 104 -12.88 2.42 3.32
C VAL A 104 -12.05 3.22 4.34
N VAL A 105 -10.86 2.72 4.70
CA VAL A 105 -9.96 3.41 5.64
C VAL A 105 -9.57 4.81 5.14
N THR A 106 -9.31 4.94 3.84
CA THR A 106 -9.00 6.25 3.23
C THR A 106 -10.20 7.19 3.28
N GLY A 107 -11.42 6.66 3.10
CA GLY A 107 -12.66 7.42 3.28
C GLY A 107 -12.81 8.00 4.68
N TRP A 108 -12.51 7.22 5.71
CA TRP A 108 -12.49 7.70 7.10
C TRP A 108 -11.46 8.81 7.30
N CYS A 109 -10.22 8.61 6.82
CA CYS A 109 -9.18 9.64 6.90
C CYS A 109 -9.60 10.96 6.20
N LEU A 110 -10.25 10.88 5.04
CA LEU A 110 -10.72 12.05 4.31
C LEU A 110 -11.85 12.78 5.05
N LYS A 111 -12.78 12.03 5.66
CA LYS A 111 -13.84 12.62 6.49
C LYS A 111 -13.26 13.35 7.70
N TYR A 112 -12.34 12.72 8.43
CA TYR A 112 -11.68 13.36 9.57
C TYR A 112 -10.85 14.58 9.16
N LEU A 113 -10.21 14.55 7.99
CA LEU A 113 -9.54 15.72 7.43
C LEU A 113 -10.53 16.87 7.17
N TRP A 114 -11.69 16.57 6.58
CA TRP A 114 -12.73 17.57 6.34
C TRP A 114 -13.26 18.18 7.64
N LEU A 115 -13.60 17.34 8.62
CA LEU A 115 -14.07 17.79 9.93
C LEU A 115 -13.02 18.62 10.68
N SER A 116 -11.73 18.29 10.52
CA SER A 116 -10.63 19.08 11.07
C SER A 116 -10.49 20.45 10.39
N LEU A 117 -10.73 20.54 9.08
CA LEU A 117 -10.71 21.80 8.35
C LEU A 117 -11.95 22.67 8.65
N ALA A 118 -13.10 22.05 8.92
CA ALA A 118 -14.32 22.72 9.34
C ALA A 118 -14.26 23.28 10.77
N GLY A 119 -13.23 22.93 11.55
CA GLY A 119 -13.07 23.37 12.95
C GLY A 119 -13.93 22.59 13.95
N GLU A 120 -14.75 21.64 13.48
CA GLU A 120 -15.66 20.84 14.30
C GLU A 120 -14.93 19.86 15.24
N LEU A 121 -13.67 19.51 14.94
CA LEU A 121 -12.83 18.68 15.83
C LEU A 121 -12.18 19.46 16.97
N ALA A 122 -12.17 20.80 16.96
CA ALA A 122 -11.40 21.58 17.94
C ALA A 122 -12.01 21.55 19.35
N ASP A 123 -13.35 21.47 19.44
CA ASP A 123 -14.10 21.43 20.70
C ASP A 123 -14.82 20.09 20.94
N ALA A 124 -14.74 19.14 19.99
CA ALA A 124 -15.45 17.87 20.07
C ALA A 124 -14.60 16.75 20.68
N GLU A 125 -15.20 15.98 21.59
CA GLU A 125 -14.58 14.76 22.13
C GLU A 125 -14.42 13.73 20.99
N SER A 126 -13.17 13.33 20.70
CA SER A 126 -12.86 12.45 19.57
C SER A 126 -13.61 11.11 19.63
N GLU A 127 -13.89 10.62 20.84
CA GLU A 127 -14.64 9.39 21.08
C GLU A 127 -16.15 9.55 20.80
N ALA A 128 -16.72 10.72 21.06
CA ALA A 128 -18.10 11.04 20.71
C ALA A 128 -18.31 11.16 19.20
N VAL A 129 -17.35 11.76 18.48
CA VAL A 129 -17.38 11.85 17.01
C VAL A 129 -17.25 10.47 16.36
N TRP A 130 -16.38 9.60 16.90
CA TRP A 130 -16.23 8.23 16.42
C TRP A 130 -17.47 7.38 16.71
N SER A 131 -18.04 7.47 17.92
CA SER A 131 -19.23 6.67 18.26
C SER A 131 -20.45 7.08 17.45
N ALA A 132 -20.65 8.37 17.19
CA ALA A 132 -21.69 8.86 16.28
C ALA A 132 -21.49 8.37 14.84
N PHE A 133 -20.24 8.34 14.36
CA PHE A 133 -19.90 7.83 13.04
C PHE A 133 -20.10 6.31 12.93
N ALA A 134 -19.65 5.56 13.94
CA ALA A 134 -19.78 4.11 14.00
C ALA A 134 -21.24 3.66 14.21
N ALA A 135 -22.13 4.52 14.73
CA ALA A 135 -23.54 4.20 14.90
C ALA A 135 -24.36 4.35 13.59
N ASP A 136 -23.89 5.10 12.60
CA ASP A 136 -24.62 5.39 11.36
C ASP A 136 -24.29 4.37 10.24
N PRO A 137 -25.23 3.47 9.86
CA PRO A 137 -24.98 2.41 8.88
C PRO A 137 -24.68 2.92 7.47
N TYR A 138 -25.03 4.17 7.14
CA TYR A 138 -24.80 4.75 5.81
C TYR A 138 -23.43 5.43 5.69
N GLN A 139 -22.73 5.60 6.81
CA GLN A 139 -21.43 6.26 6.86
C GLN A 139 -20.26 5.28 7.08
N GLN A 140 -20.54 4.00 7.36
CA GLN A 140 -19.54 2.94 7.53
C GLN A 140 -18.92 2.45 6.22
#